data_AF-A0A453BBY1-F1
#
_entry.id   AF-A0A453BBY1-F1
#
_cell.length_a   1.000
_cell.length_b   1.000
_cell.length_c   1.000
_cell.angle_alpha   90.00
_cell.angle_beta   90.00
_cell.angle_gamma   90.00
#
_symmetry.space_group_name_H-M   'P 1'
#
loop_
_entity.id
_entity.type
_entity.pdbx_description
1 polymer ?
#
loop_
_entity_poly.entity_id
_entity_poly.type
_entity_poly.pdbx_seq_one_letter_code
_entity_poly.pdbx_strand_id
1 'polypeptide(L)' 'MASSKLQAFWNHPAGPKTIHFWAPTFKWGISIANIADFAKPPEKISYPQQVAVACTGIIWSRYSMVITPVSH' A
#
# COMPACT_ATOMS: atom_id res chain seq x y z
N MET A 1 25.42 22.91 15.39
CA MET A 1 25.13 22.59 13.97
C MET A 1 23.83 21.81 13.90
N ALA A 2 22.71 22.50 13.65
CA ALA A 2 21.42 21.86 13.39
C ALA A 2 21.43 21.28 11.97
N SER A 3 22.22 20.22 11.74
CA SER A 3 21.86 19.20 10.75
C SER A 3 20.65 18.48 11.33
N SER A 4 19.55 19.23 11.32
CA SER A 4 18.32 19.01 12.05
C SER A 4 17.74 17.70 11.55
N LYS A 5 17.07 16.94 12.42
CA LYS A 5 16.51 15.59 12.20
C LYS A 5 15.97 15.28 10.78
N LEU A 6 15.50 16.28 10.04
CA LEU A 6 15.18 16.23 8.60
C LEU A 6 16.32 15.70 7.71
N GLN A 7 17.57 16.12 7.93
CA GLN A 7 18.71 15.67 7.14
C GLN A 7 19.11 14.22 7.47
N ALA A 8 18.92 13.79 8.73
CA ALA A 8 19.09 12.40 9.13
C ALA A 8 17.98 11.50 8.55
N PHE A 9 16.73 11.97 8.52
CA PHE A 9 15.60 11.27 7.89
C PHE A 9 15.77 11.14 6.37
N TRP A 10 16.23 12.20 5.70
CA TRP A 10 16.44 12.22 4.24
C TRP A 10 17.56 11.30 3.76
N ASN A 11 18.60 11.11 4.57
CA ASN A 11 19.75 10.26 4.25
C ASN A 11 19.66 8.85 4.84
N HIS A 12 18.55 8.52 5.52
CA HIS A 12 18.35 7.18 6.07
C HIS A 12 18.34 6.13 4.95
N PRO A 13 19.01 4.97 5.11
CA PRO A 13 19.12 3.93 4.08
C PRO A 13 17.79 3.28 3.71
N ALA A 14 16.77 3.42 4.56
CA ALA A 14 15.37 3.09 4.26
C ALA A 14 14.45 4.33 4.27
N GLY A 15 15.02 5.49 4.00
CA GLY A 15 14.33 6.78 4.05
C GLY A 15 13.56 7.11 2.76
N PRO A 16 13.09 8.36 2.60
CA PRO A 16 12.25 8.81 1.49
C PRO A 16 12.87 8.69 0.10
N LYS A 17 14.16 8.39 -0.02
CA LYS A 17 14.80 8.13 -1.31
C LYS A 17 14.64 6.69 -1.79
N THR A 18 14.09 5.81 -0.95
CA THR A 18 14.06 4.36 -1.22
C THR A 18 12.66 3.86 -1.52
N ILE A 19 12.58 2.83 -2.37
CA ILE A 19 11.31 2.18 -2.71
C ILE A 19 10.64 1.56 -1.49
N HIS A 20 11.42 1.04 -0.53
CA HIS A 20 10.90 0.43 0.70
C HIS A 20 10.10 1.41 1.57
N PHE A 21 10.46 2.70 1.52
CA PHE A 21 9.72 3.73 2.25
C PHE A 21 8.36 4.02 1.60
N TRP A 22 8.32 4.10 0.27
CA TRP A 22 7.10 4.47 -0.45
C TRP A 22 6.20 3.30 -0.83
N ALA A 23 6.73 2.08 -0.96
CA ALA A 23 5.96 0.91 -1.36
C ALA A 23 4.76 0.64 -0.42
N PRO A 24 4.89 0.71 0.92
CA PRO A 24 3.74 0.65 1.81
C PRO A 24 2.75 1.78 1.53
N THR A 25 3.23 3.01 1.39
CA THR A 25 2.40 4.20 1.13
C THR A 25 1.57 4.06 -0.13
N PHE A 26 2.16 3.58 -1.23
CA PHE A 26 1.44 3.35 -2.48
C PHE A 26 0.43 2.20 -2.37
N LYS A 27 0.76 1.13 -1.64
CA LYS A 27 -0.18 0.02 -1.39
C LYS A 27 -1.44 0.49 -0.66
N TRP A 28 -1.29 1.32 0.37
CA TRP A 28 -2.42 1.95 1.06
C TRP A 28 -3.16 2.95 0.17
N GLY A 29 -2.44 3.73 -0.65
CA GLY A 29 -3.02 4.65 -1.61
C GLY A 29 -3.97 3.97 -2.61
N ILE A 30 -3.60 2.79 -3.12
CA ILE A 30 -4.48 1.98 -3.99
C ILE A 30 -5.77 1.59 -3.24
N SER A 31 -5.67 1.23 -1.97
CA SER A 31 -6.85 0.84 -1.17
C SER A 31 -7.80 2.03 -0.94
N ILE A 32 -7.25 3.20 -0.62
CA ILE A 32 -8.03 4.44 -0.46
C ILE A 32 -8.68 4.87 -1.77
N ALA A 33 -7.96 4.77 -2.89
CA ALA A 33 -8.49 5.06 -4.21
C ALA A 33 -9.68 4.16 -4.57
N ASN A 34 -9.62 2.86 -4.26
CA ASN A 34 -10.75 1.94 -4.45
C ASN A 34 -11.97 2.34 -3.60
N ILE A 35 -11.77 2.77 -2.35
CA ILE A 35 -12.87 3.26 -1.51
C ILE A 35 -13.50 4.52 -2.13
N ALA A 36 -12.69 5.45 -2.63
CA ALA A 36 -13.18 6.65 -3.30
C ALA A 36 -13.91 6.34 -4.63
N ASP A 37 -13.51 5.27 -5.31
CA ASP A 37 -14.14 4.84 -6.57
C ASP A 37 -15.57 4.31 -6.37
N PHE A 38 -15.97 3.92 -5.15
CA PHE A 38 -17.36 3.51 -4.86
C PHE A 38 -18.38 4.64 -5.04
N ALA A 39 -17.94 5.89 -4.95
CA ALA A 39 -18.79 7.06 -5.20
C ALA A 39 -18.86 7.46 -6.68
N LYS A 40 -18.07 6.82 -7.56
CA LYS A 40 -18.01 7.16 -8.99
C LYS A 40 -18.99 6.31 -9.81
N PRO A 41 -19.48 6.84 -10.95
CA PRO A 41 -20.26 6.04 -11.89
C PRO A 41 -19.45 4.84 -12.40
N PRO A 42 -20.05 3.65 -12.50
CA PRO A 42 -19.35 2.44 -12.92
C PRO A 42 -18.82 2.52 -14.35
N GLU A 43 -19.35 3.40 -15.21
CA GLU A 43 -18.80 3.59 -16.57
C GLU A 43 -17.45 4.31 -16.58
N LYS A 44 -17.07 4.96 -15.47
CA LYS A 44 -15.81 5.73 -15.32
C LYS A 44 -14.70 4.90 -14.68
N ILE A 45 -14.99 3.67 -14.25
CA ILE A 45 -14.04 2.83 -13.52
C ILE A 45 -13.46 1.76 -14.46
N SER A 46 -12.14 1.57 -14.39
CA SER A 46 -11.44 0.56 -15.18
C SER A 46 -11.73 -0.85 -14.66
N TYR A 47 -12.52 -1.62 -15.41
CA TYR A 47 -12.83 -3.02 -15.06
C TYR A 47 -11.59 -3.92 -14.95
N PRO A 48 -10.61 -3.89 -15.88
CA PRO A 48 -9.40 -4.71 -15.75
C PRO A 48 -8.61 -4.41 -14.48
N GLN A 49 -8.56 -3.14 -14.06
CA GLN A 49 -7.88 -2.73 -12.84
C GLN A 49 -8.60 -3.26 -11.59
N GLN A 50 -9.92 -3.12 -11.53
CA GLN A 50 -10.70 -3.66 -10.40
C GLN A 50 -10.60 -5.19 -10.29
N VAL A 51 -10.63 -5.89 -11.42
CA VAL A 51 -10.45 -7.35 -11.45
C VAL A 51 -9.06 -7.73 -10.94
N ALA A 52 -8.00 -7.03 -11.37
CA ALA A 52 -6.65 -7.28 -10.86
C ALA A 52 -6.55 -7.04 -9.35
N VAL A 53 -7.15 -5.96 -8.83
CA VAL A 53 -7.20 -5.67 -7.38
C VAL A 53 -7.97 -6.75 -6.63
N ALA A 54 -9.12 -7.21 -7.14
CA ALA A 54 -9.90 -8.27 -6.52
C ALA A 54 -9.14 -9.61 -6.49
N CYS A 55 -8.54 -10.01 -7.60
CA CYS A 55 -7.74 -11.24 -7.70
C CYS A 55 -6.55 -11.23 -6.73
N THR A 56 -5.83 -10.10 -6.66
CA THR A 56 -4.72 -9.97 -5.70
C THR A 56 -5.24 -10.05 -4.26
N GLY A 57 -6.34 -9.37 -3.94
CA GLY A 57 -7.00 -9.45 -2.64
C GLY A 57 -7.31 -10.88 -2.21
N ILE A 58 -7.94 -11.68 -3.07
CA ILE A 58 -8.29 -13.08 -2.79
C ILE A 58 -7.04 -13.92 -2.50
N ILE A 59 -6.00 -13.79 -3.33
CA ILE A 59 -4.73 -14.53 -3.15
C ILE A 59 -4.12 -14.21 -1.79
N TRP A 60 -4.03 -12.91 -1.44
CA TRP A 60 -3.47 -12.48 -0.17
C TRP A 60 -4.34 -12.89 1.02
N SER A 61 -5.67 -12.83 0.91
CA SER A 61 -6.59 -13.31 1.96
C SER A 61 -6.37 -14.78 2.30
N ARG A 62 -6.17 -15.63 1.30
CA ARG A 62 -5.80 -17.04 1.52
C ARG A 62 -4.50 -17.17 2.31
N TYR A 63 -3.49 -16.38 1.99
CA TYR A 63 -2.23 -16.41 2.74
C TYR A 63 -2.40 -15.89 4.16
N SER A 64 -3.23 -14.86 4.38
CA SER A 64 -3.52 -14.33 5.72
C SER A 64 -4.22 -15.33 6.65
N MET A 65 -5.08 -16.20 6.11
CA MET A 65 -5.82 -17.20 6.88
C MET A 65 -4.97 -18.41 7.30
N VAL A 66 -3.82 -18.65 6.65
CA VAL A 66 -2.90 -19.75 6.96
C VAL A 66 -1.85 -19.36 8.00
N ILE A 67 -1.79 -18.08 8.39
CA ILE A 67 -0.84 -17.59 9.39
C ILE A 67 -1.29 -18.06 10.77
N THR A 68 -0.57 -19.04 11.33
CA THR A 68 -0.72 -19.43 12.73
C THR A 68 -0.13 -18.32 13.60
N PRO A 69 -0.90 -17.71 14.52
CA PRO A 69 -0.37 -16.68 15.40
C PRO A 69 0.68 -17.29 16.33
N VAL A 70 1.87 -16.71 16.34
CA VAL A 70 2.88 -16.99 17.37
C VAL A 70 2.49 -16.21 18.63
N SER A 71 1.99 -16.91 19.64
CA SER A 71 1.77 -16.35 20.97
C SER A 71 3.13 -16.14 21.64
N HIS A 72 3.42 -14.90 22.02
CA HIS A 72 4.53 -14.54 22.89
C HIS A 72 4.03 -14.25 24.31
#